data_AF-A0A0P1FHJ6-F1
#
_entry.id   AF-A0A0P1FHJ6-F1
#
_cell.length_a   1.000
_cell.length_b   1.000
_cell.length_c   1.000
_cell.angle_alpha   90.00
_cell.angle_beta   90.00
_cell.angle_gamma   90.00
#
_symmetry.space_group_name_H-M   'P 1'
#
loop_
_entity.id
_entity.type
_entity.pdbx_description
1 polymer ?
#
loop_
_entity_poly.entity_id
_entity_poly.type
_entity_poly.pdbx_seq_one_letter_code
_entity_poly.pdbx_strand_id
1 'polypeptide(L)'
;MIYAHSVLGVTDTQHWEPLFDHLKAVAITTRENARCFGAGSVAETVGWLHDLGKVKLGFQDKLRGHPNDIPHSGEGAVYAEDNLGGIGKLMSFCIAGHHSGLPNGLNRSHGRPSRSLRERLLQSETVPLPDGVSLPKLEVPSCLDGLSPKSRFEMQFFTRMLFSALVDADFIETERFYSPSVTRKSAADL
;
A
#
# COMPACT_ATOMS: atom_id res chain seq x y z
N MET A 1 4.12 15.86 -13.96
CA MET A 1 4.02 14.39 -13.87
C MET A 1 4.54 13.95 -12.51
N ILE A 2 3.91 12.94 -11.90
CA ILE A 2 4.27 12.41 -10.57
C ILE A 2 4.74 10.97 -10.77
N TYR A 3 5.85 10.62 -10.12
CA TYR A 3 6.51 9.33 -10.32
C TYR A 3 6.53 8.49 -9.05
N ALA A 4 6.43 7.17 -9.19
CA ALA A 4 6.65 6.22 -8.10
C ALA A 4 8.14 5.96 -7.90
N HIS A 5 8.87 5.78 -9.00
CA HIS A 5 10.27 5.34 -9.02
C HIS A 5 11.09 6.12 -10.05
N SER A 6 12.35 6.35 -9.71
CA SER A 6 13.37 6.97 -10.57
C SER A 6 14.44 5.96 -10.95
N VAL A 7 15.06 6.11 -12.12
CA VAL A 7 16.20 5.27 -12.53
C VAL A 7 17.50 5.94 -12.11
N LEU A 8 18.34 5.24 -11.34
CA LEU A 8 19.60 5.76 -10.84
C LEU A 8 20.53 6.15 -12.00
N GLY A 9 21.13 7.34 -11.92
CA GLY A 9 22.06 7.83 -12.94
C GLY A 9 21.41 8.34 -14.21
N VAL A 10 20.06 8.32 -14.31
CA VAL A 10 19.31 8.87 -15.44
C VAL A 10 18.55 10.12 -14.98
N THR A 11 18.98 11.27 -15.47
CA THR A 11 18.35 12.57 -15.15
C THR A 11 17.09 12.84 -15.97
N ASP A 12 16.92 12.14 -17.09
CA ASP A 12 15.68 12.22 -17.88
C ASP A 12 14.59 11.36 -17.25
N THR A 13 13.43 11.99 -17.01
CA THR A 13 12.27 11.34 -16.43
C THR A 13 11.51 10.44 -17.41
N GLN A 14 11.90 10.39 -18.70
CA GLN A 14 11.29 9.50 -19.70
C GLN A 14 11.28 8.01 -19.30
N HIS A 15 12.24 7.59 -18.48
CA HIS A 15 12.37 6.20 -18.02
C HIS A 15 11.88 5.99 -16.58
N TRP A 16 11.34 7.03 -15.94
CA TRP A 16 10.83 6.92 -14.58
C TRP A 16 9.43 6.32 -14.58
N GLU A 17 9.09 5.58 -13.53
CA GLU A 17 7.79 4.95 -13.43
C GLU A 17 6.74 5.98 -13.01
N PRO A 18 5.70 6.26 -13.82
CA PRO A 18 4.61 7.12 -13.39
C PRO A 18 3.90 6.53 -12.18
N LEU A 19 3.56 7.38 -11.20
CA LEU A 19 2.92 6.90 -9.96
C LEU A 19 1.61 6.16 -10.25
N PHE A 20 0.82 6.65 -11.21
CA PHE A 20 -0.43 6.01 -11.59
C PHE A 20 -0.23 4.57 -12.09
N ASP A 21 0.77 4.36 -12.95
CA ASP A 21 1.04 3.04 -13.54
C ASP A 21 1.48 2.05 -12.47
N HIS A 22 2.35 2.51 -11.55
CA HIS A 22 2.78 1.71 -10.40
C HIS A 22 1.60 1.33 -9.49
N LEU A 23 0.81 2.31 -9.05
CA LEU A 23 -0.36 2.08 -8.20
C LEU A 23 -1.36 1.12 -8.85
N LYS A 24 -1.57 1.27 -10.17
CA LYS A 24 -2.45 0.39 -10.94
C LYS A 24 -1.93 -1.04 -11.00
N ALA A 25 -0.65 -1.23 -11.28
CA ALA A 25 -0.03 -2.56 -11.33
C ALA A 25 -0.11 -3.24 -9.97
N VAL A 26 0.25 -2.53 -8.89
CA VAL A 26 0.18 -3.05 -7.52
C VAL A 26 -1.27 -3.35 -7.12
N ALA A 27 -2.23 -2.49 -7.46
CA ALA A 27 -3.65 -2.74 -7.17
C ALA A 27 -4.17 -4.02 -7.83
N ILE A 28 -3.84 -4.23 -9.11
CA ILE A 28 -4.22 -5.44 -9.86
C ILE A 28 -3.57 -6.68 -9.25
N THR A 29 -2.27 -6.66 -8.98
CA THR A 29 -1.57 -7.82 -8.43
C THR A 29 -2.01 -8.12 -6.98
N THR A 30 -2.20 -7.09 -6.15
CA THR A 30 -2.70 -7.23 -4.77
C THR A 30 -4.10 -7.86 -4.76
N ARG A 31 -4.98 -7.45 -5.68
CA ARG A 31 -6.30 -8.05 -5.87
C ARG A 31 -6.23 -9.54 -6.17
N GLU A 32 -5.38 -9.94 -7.11
CA GLU A 32 -5.23 -11.35 -7.49
C GLU A 32 -4.65 -12.19 -6.33
N ASN A 33 -3.65 -11.66 -5.63
CA ASN A 33 -3.09 -12.30 -4.43
C ASN A 33 -4.17 -12.53 -3.35
N ALA A 34 -5.14 -11.62 -3.24
CA ALA A 34 -6.20 -11.68 -2.25
C ALA A 34 -7.46 -12.46 -2.66
N ARG A 35 -7.50 -12.93 -3.91
CA ARG A 35 -8.66 -13.63 -4.46
C ARG A 35 -8.99 -14.90 -3.67
N CYS A 36 -7.98 -15.64 -3.22
CA CYS A 36 -8.17 -16.91 -2.52
C CYS A 36 -8.86 -16.79 -1.16
N PHE A 37 -8.91 -15.59 -0.57
CA PHE A 37 -9.62 -15.32 0.69
C PHE A 37 -10.74 -14.29 0.55
N GLY A 38 -11.21 -14.05 -0.68
CA GLY A 38 -12.41 -13.27 -0.95
C GLY A 38 -12.27 -11.77 -0.67
N ALA A 39 -11.06 -11.22 -0.68
CA ALA A 39 -10.82 -9.81 -0.33
C ALA A 39 -10.42 -8.93 -1.51
N GLY A 40 -10.75 -9.32 -2.74
CA GLY A 40 -10.25 -8.68 -3.96
C GLY A 40 -10.46 -7.17 -4.03
N SER A 41 -11.67 -6.65 -3.74
CA SER A 41 -11.95 -5.20 -3.78
C SER A 41 -11.23 -4.41 -2.68
N VAL A 42 -11.12 -4.98 -1.47
CA VAL A 42 -10.36 -4.41 -0.35
C VAL A 42 -8.86 -4.38 -0.69
N ALA A 43 -8.35 -5.46 -1.25
CA ALA A 43 -6.95 -5.62 -1.64
C ALA A 43 -6.55 -4.68 -2.79
N GLU A 44 -7.40 -4.58 -3.81
CA GLU A 44 -7.23 -3.60 -4.89
C GLU A 44 -7.17 -2.17 -4.35
N THR A 45 -8.07 -1.83 -3.44
CA THR A 45 -8.11 -0.51 -2.79
C THR A 45 -6.83 -0.21 -2.02
N VAL A 46 -6.31 -1.19 -1.27
CA VAL A 46 -5.04 -1.03 -0.55
C VAL A 46 -3.88 -0.81 -1.51
N GLY A 47 -3.81 -1.53 -2.64
CA GLY A 47 -2.79 -1.32 -3.66
C GLY A 47 -2.85 0.07 -4.30
N TRP A 48 -4.04 0.60 -4.57
CA TRP A 48 -4.21 1.97 -5.07
C TRP A 48 -3.74 3.05 -4.09
N LEU A 49 -3.81 2.78 -2.79
CA LEU A 49 -3.57 3.77 -1.75
C LEU A 49 -2.17 3.67 -1.13
N HIS A 50 -1.47 2.54 -1.26
CA HIS A 50 -0.29 2.26 -0.43
C HIS A 50 0.80 3.33 -0.52
N ASP A 51 1.02 3.84 -1.73
CA ASP A 51 2.06 4.80 -2.08
C ASP A 51 1.52 6.21 -2.34
N LEU A 52 0.30 6.50 -1.90
CA LEU A 52 -0.36 7.78 -2.15
C LEU A 52 0.49 8.98 -1.69
N GLY A 53 1.30 8.84 -0.65
CA GLY A 53 2.19 9.91 -0.17
C GLY A 53 3.29 10.31 -1.15
N LYS A 54 3.55 9.51 -2.19
CA LYS A 54 4.52 9.85 -3.24
C LYS A 54 4.09 11.06 -4.07
N VAL A 55 2.82 11.50 -3.99
CA VAL A 55 2.35 12.75 -4.64
C VAL A 55 2.97 14.01 -4.07
N LYS A 56 3.48 13.96 -2.83
CA LYS A 56 4.03 15.14 -2.14
C LYS A 56 5.25 15.67 -2.87
N LEU A 57 5.34 17.00 -2.96
CA LEU A 57 6.46 17.69 -3.61
C LEU A 57 7.82 17.21 -3.07
N GLY A 58 7.96 17.14 -1.75
CA GLY A 58 9.22 16.71 -1.16
C GLY A 58 9.60 15.24 -1.44
N PHE A 59 8.63 14.35 -1.67
CA PHE A 59 8.93 13.00 -2.16
C PHE A 59 9.40 13.03 -3.62
N GLN A 60 8.76 13.84 -4.46
CA GLN A 60 9.20 14.01 -5.85
C GLN A 60 10.59 14.67 -5.95
N ASP A 61 10.92 15.60 -5.04
CA ASP A 61 12.26 16.19 -4.97
C ASP A 61 13.33 15.17 -4.56
N LYS A 62 12.97 14.23 -3.69
CA LYS A 62 13.82 13.09 -3.33
C LYS A 62 14.16 12.24 -4.55
N LEU A 63 13.17 11.91 -5.40
CA LEU A 63 13.40 11.19 -6.65
C LEU A 63 14.32 11.97 -7.61
N ARG A 64 14.25 13.32 -7.59
CA ARG A 64 15.13 14.22 -8.37
C ARG A 64 16.50 14.44 -7.77
N GLY A 65 16.87 13.68 -6.72
CA GLY A 65 18.20 13.72 -6.14
C GLY A 65 18.39 14.79 -5.06
N HIS A 66 17.32 15.33 -4.47
CA HIS A 66 17.38 16.20 -3.29
C HIS A 66 17.11 15.37 -2.02
N PRO A 67 18.15 14.91 -1.30
CA PRO A 67 17.97 13.96 -0.20
C PRO A 67 17.11 14.55 0.93
N ASN A 68 16.12 13.78 1.38
CA ASN A 68 15.28 14.11 2.54
C ASN A 68 14.69 12.82 3.14
N ASP A 69 14.04 12.96 4.31
CA ASP A 69 13.45 11.88 5.10
C ASP A 69 11.92 11.88 5.08
N ILE A 70 11.31 12.55 4.09
CA ILE A 70 9.85 12.65 4.00
C ILE A 70 9.25 11.25 3.83
N PRO A 71 8.38 10.81 4.76
CA PRO A 71 7.69 9.53 4.64
C PRO A 71 6.57 9.61 3.59
N HIS A 72 6.15 8.48 3.05
CA HIS A 72 5.07 8.44 2.04
C HIS A 72 4.02 7.35 2.29
N SER A 73 4.18 6.56 3.36
CA SER A 73 3.30 5.43 3.66
C SER A 73 2.07 5.79 4.47
N GLY A 74 1.91 7.06 4.86
CA GLY A 74 0.88 7.47 5.81
C GLY A 74 -0.37 8.07 5.15
N GLU A 75 -0.21 8.77 4.04
CA GLU A 75 -1.26 9.54 3.37
C GLU A 75 -2.41 8.64 2.90
N GLY A 76 -2.10 7.49 2.30
CA GLY A 76 -3.12 6.50 1.91
C GLY A 76 -3.81 5.84 3.10
N ALA A 77 -3.11 5.71 4.22
CA ALA A 77 -3.67 5.15 5.44
C ALA A 77 -4.66 6.12 6.09
N VAL A 78 -4.37 7.43 6.06
CA VAL A 78 -5.31 8.50 6.45
C VAL A 78 -6.54 8.47 5.55
N TYR A 79 -6.35 8.42 4.23
CA TYR A 79 -7.47 8.33 3.29
C TYR A 79 -8.40 7.14 3.62
N ALA A 80 -7.81 5.96 3.87
CA ALA A 80 -8.58 4.77 4.20
C ALA A 80 -9.36 4.90 5.52
N GLU A 81 -8.75 5.46 6.57
CA GLU A 81 -9.42 5.62 7.87
C GLU A 81 -10.56 6.64 7.79
N ASP A 82 -10.38 7.73 7.06
CA ASP A 82 -11.36 8.82 6.99
C ASP A 82 -12.54 8.50 6.05
N ASN A 83 -12.32 7.71 4.99
CA ASN A 83 -13.30 7.59 3.89
C ASN A 83 -13.92 6.19 3.74
N LEU A 84 -13.32 5.14 4.31
CA LEU A 84 -13.69 3.75 3.98
C LEU A 84 -14.28 2.96 5.17
N GLY A 85 -14.71 3.66 6.22
CA GLY A 85 -15.44 3.08 7.35
C GLY A 85 -14.65 2.04 8.14
N GLY A 86 -15.34 1.06 8.71
CA GLY A 86 -14.72 0.07 9.63
C GLY A 86 -13.60 -0.77 9.02
N ILE A 87 -13.74 -1.15 7.74
CA ILE A 87 -12.70 -1.88 7.00
C ILE A 87 -11.50 -0.97 6.67
N GLY A 88 -11.74 0.34 6.53
CA GLY A 88 -10.73 1.39 6.37
C GLY A 88 -9.62 1.32 7.40
N LYS A 89 -9.96 1.02 8.65
CA LYS A 89 -8.98 0.84 9.73
C LYS A 89 -8.07 -0.38 9.54
N LEU A 90 -8.59 -1.48 9.00
CA LEU A 90 -7.74 -2.66 8.72
C LEU A 90 -6.80 -2.38 7.54
N MET A 91 -7.30 -1.66 6.53
CA MET A 91 -6.51 -1.20 5.39
C MET A 91 -5.40 -0.21 5.82
N SER A 92 -5.68 0.70 6.75
CA SER A 92 -4.71 1.69 7.21
C SER A 92 -3.49 1.06 7.90
N PHE A 93 -3.66 -0.06 8.62
CA PHE A 93 -2.52 -0.84 9.13
C PHE A 93 -1.63 -1.37 8.00
N CYS A 94 -2.24 -1.89 6.93
CA CYS A 94 -1.52 -2.46 5.80
C CYS A 94 -0.73 -1.38 5.06
N ILE A 95 -1.42 -0.27 4.74
CA ILE A 95 -0.85 0.87 4.03
C ILE A 95 0.26 1.53 4.85
N ALA A 96 0.01 1.88 6.12
CA ALA A 96 1.03 2.53 6.95
C ALA A 96 2.26 1.65 7.23
N GLY A 97 2.11 0.33 7.10
CA GLY A 97 3.13 -0.66 7.42
C GLY A 97 3.97 -1.14 6.23
N HIS A 98 3.59 -0.87 4.98
CA HIS A 98 4.07 -1.63 3.81
C HIS A 98 5.61 -1.67 3.65
N HIS A 99 6.36 -0.66 4.08
CA HIS A 99 7.83 -0.70 4.08
C HIS A 99 8.50 -1.11 5.40
N SER A 100 7.77 -1.09 6.52
CA SER A 100 8.37 -1.21 7.86
C SER A 100 7.85 -2.37 8.69
N GLY A 101 6.87 -3.10 8.18
CA GLY A 101 6.08 -4.07 8.94
C GLY A 101 4.83 -3.44 9.58
N LEU A 102 3.91 -4.29 10.03
CA LEU A 102 2.66 -3.88 10.68
C LEU A 102 2.93 -3.18 12.02
N PRO A 103 2.44 -1.94 12.23
CA PRO A 103 2.57 -1.25 13.50
C PRO A 103 1.57 -1.74 14.54
N ASN A 104 1.87 -1.48 15.81
CA ASN A 104 0.86 -1.48 16.87
C ASN A 104 -0.16 -0.36 16.63
N GLY A 105 -1.40 -0.54 17.06
CA GLY A 105 -2.45 0.46 16.81
C GLY A 105 -2.27 1.78 17.57
N LEU A 106 -2.03 1.69 18.88
CA LEU A 106 -2.01 2.86 19.77
C LEU A 106 -0.62 3.11 20.37
N ASN A 107 -0.05 2.07 20.97
CA ASN A 107 1.20 2.17 21.71
C ASN A 107 2.40 1.93 20.79
N ARG A 108 3.52 2.57 21.11
CA ARG A 108 4.80 2.24 20.47
C ARG A 108 5.20 0.79 20.74
N SER A 109 5.97 0.22 19.82
CA SER A 109 6.62 -1.08 19.97
C SER A 109 8.09 -0.90 20.37
N HIS A 110 8.64 -1.86 21.12
CA HIS A 110 10.08 -1.99 21.32
C HIS A 110 10.78 -2.63 20.11
N GLY A 111 10.02 -3.20 19.17
CA GLY A 111 10.51 -3.74 17.90
C GLY A 111 10.41 -2.77 16.73
N ARG A 112 10.51 -3.30 15.50
CA ARG A 112 10.30 -2.55 14.25
C ARG A 112 8.93 -2.95 13.64
N PRO A 113 8.08 -1.98 13.26
CA PRO A 113 8.25 -0.54 13.46
C PRO A 113 7.96 -0.12 14.91
N SER A 114 8.67 0.89 15.41
CA SER A 114 8.47 1.41 16.78
C SER A 114 7.28 2.35 16.90
N ARG A 115 7.02 3.19 15.89
CA ARG A 115 5.87 4.11 15.86
C ARG A 115 4.56 3.37 15.67
N SER A 116 3.53 3.78 16.41
CA SER A 116 2.19 3.22 16.26
C SER A 116 1.49 3.74 15.00
N LEU A 117 0.41 3.06 14.60
CA LEU A 117 -0.47 3.52 13.52
C LEU A 117 -0.99 4.92 13.84
N ARG A 118 -1.52 5.15 15.04
CA ARG A 118 -2.05 6.45 15.46
C ARG A 118 -1.02 7.57 15.27
N GLU A 119 0.22 7.36 15.67
CA GLU A 119 1.28 8.37 15.50
C GLU A 119 1.58 8.63 14.03
N ARG A 120 1.60 7.60 13.19
CA ARG A 120 1.81 7.75 11.75
C ARG A 120 0.69 8.58 11.12
N LEU A 121 -0.56 8.26 11.42
CA LEU A 121 -1.72 8.99 10.88
C LEU A 121 -1.72 10.46 11.30
N LEU A 122 -1.42 10.76 12.57
CA LEU A 122 -1.31 12.14 13.06
C LEU A 122 -0.15 12.94 12.44
N GLN A 123 0.87 12.26 11.93
CA GLN A 123 2.02 12.88 11.26
C GLN A 123 1.88 12.95 9.74
N SER A 124 0.80 12.38 9.20
CA SER A 124 0.55 12.32 7.77
C SER A 124 -0.37 13.43 7.33
N GLU A 125 -0.27 13.79 6.06
CA GLU A 125 -1.10 14.82 5.46
C GLU A 125 -2.31 14.17 4.76
N THR A 126 -3.43 14.87 4.70
CA THR A 126 -4.51 14.49 3.78
C THR A 126 -4.13 14.95 2.38
N VAL A 127 -4.11 14.02 1.43
CA VAL A 127 -3.85 14.33 0.01
C VAL A 127 -5.02 13.84 -0.84
N PRO A 128 -5.36 14.53 -1.94
CA PRO A 128 -6.37 14.05 -2.86
C PRO A 128 -5.89 12.79 -3.58
N LEU A 129 -6.84 11.97 -4.05
CA LEU A 129 -6.51 10.89 -4.98
C LEU A 129 -5.98 11.50 -6.30
N PRO A 130 -4.93 10.90 -6.89
CA PRO A 130 -4.43 11.32 -8.20
C PRO A 130 -5.50 11.14 -9.29
N ASP A 131 -5.44 11.96 -10.32
CA ASP A 131 -6.31 11.84 -11.48
C ASP A 131 -6.21 10.43 -12.09
N GLY A 132 -7.38 9.87 -12.46
CA GLY A 132 -7.49 8.53 -13.03
C GLY A 132 -7.56 7.39 -12.01
N VAL A 133 -7.21 7.63 -10.73
CA VAL A 133 -7.38 6.62 -9.68
C VAL A 133 -8.88 6.45 -9.40
N SER A 134 -9.37 5.23 -9.58
CA SER A 134 -10.75 4.85 -9.29
C SER A 134 -10.73 3.67 -8.32
N LEU A 135 -11.17 3.90 -7.09
CA LEU A 135 -11.30 2.84 -6.11
C LEU A 135 -12.51 1.95 -6.45
N PRO A 136 -12.39 0.62 -6.36
CA PRO A 136 -13.53 -0.26 -6.58
C PRO A 136 -14.57 -0.06 -5.47
N LYS A 137 -15.82 -0.40 -5.75
CA LYS A 137 -16.83 -0.51 -4.70
C LYS A 137 -16.37 -1.58 -3.71
N LEU A 138 -16.28 -1.21 -2.43
CA LEU A 138 -15.89 -2.13 -1.38
C LEU A 138 -17.00 -3.17 -1.15
N GLU A 139 -16.59 -4.43 -1.18
CA GLU A 139 -17.41 -5.57 -0.79
C GLU A 139 -16.89 -6.09 0.54
N VAL A 140 -17.80 -6.58 1.40
CA VAL A 140 -17.39 -7.24 2.64
C VAL A 140 -16.67 -8.53 2.25
N PRO A 141 -15.39 -8.72 2.63
CA PRO A 141 -14.69 -9.96 2.33
C PRO A 141 -15.44 -11.14 2.91
N SER A 142 -15.58 -12.23 2.15
CA SER A 142 -16.33 -13.41 2.59
C SER A 142 -15.78 -14.02 3.88
N CYS A 143 -14.47 -13.88 4.13
CA CYS A 143 -13.81 -14.31 5.36
C CYS A 143 -14.13 -13.42 6.59
N LEU A 144 -14.73 -12.25 6.38
CA LEU A 144 -15.17 -11.34 7.42
C LEU A 144 -16.70 -11.27 7.55
N ASP A 145 -17.44 -11.89 6.62
CA ASP A 145 -18.89 -11.85 6.62
C ASP A 145 -19.48 -12.54 7.87
N GLY A 146 -20.49 -11.91 8.46
CA GLY A 146 -21.13 -12.38 9.70
C GLY A 146 -20.25 -12.35 10.96
N LEU A 147 -19.01 -11.85 10.90
CA LEU A 147 -18.14 -11.79 12.09
C LEU A 147 -18.62 -10.75 13.10
N SER A 148 -18.51 -11.12 14.37
CA SER A 148 -18.77 -10.21 15.48
C SER A 148 -17.66 -9.14 15.57
N PRO A 149 -17.96 -7.91 16.05
CA PRO A 149 -16.92 -6.96 16.45
C PRO A 149 -15.93 -7.49 17.49
N LYS A 150 -16.25 -8.59 18.17
CA LYS A 150 -15.37 -9.28 19.13
C LYS A 150 -14.42 -10.30 18.49
N SER A 151 -14.58 -10.61 17.20
CA SER A 151 -13.73 -11.52 16.39
C SER A 151 -12.37 -10.90 16.07
N ARG A 152 -11.64 -10.54 17.14
CA ARG A 152 -10.38 -9.79 17.05
C ARG A 152 -9.29 -10.61 16.38
N PHE A 153 -9.26 -11.92 16.61
CA PHE A 153 -8.25 -12.80 16.01
C PHE A 153 -8.40 -12.83 14.50
N GLU A 154 -9.62 -13.05 14.01
CA GLU A 154 -9.97 -13.11 12.59
C GLU A 154 -9.64 -11.77 11.89
N MET A 155 -10.03 -10.64 12.49
CA MET A 155 -9.67 -9.31 11.96
C MET A 155 -8.15 -9.10 11.89
N GLN A 156 -7.42 -9.54 12.92
CA GLN A 156 -5.97 -9.40 12.99
C GLN A 156 -5.24 -10.33 12.02
N PHE A 157 -5.80 -11.52 11.77
CA PHE A 157 -5.29 -12.49 10.81
C PHE A 157 -5.57 -12.04 9.38
N PHE A 158 -6.80 -11.58 9.09
CA PHE A 158 -7.16 -10.94 7.83
C PHE A 158 -6.22 -9.79 7.49
N THR A 159 -5.96 -8.89 8.45
CA THR A 159 -5.05 -7.75 8.25
C THR A 159 -3.64 -8.21 7.86
N ARG A 160 -3.14 -9.32 8.43
CA ARG A 160 -1.84 -9.89 8.06
C ARG A 160 -1.83 -10.50 6.66
N MET A 161 -2.90 -11.20 6.29
CA MET A 161 -3.03 -11.76 4.93
C MET A 161 -3.11 -10.66 3.88
N LEU A 162 -3.90 -9.62 4.13
CA LEU A 162 -4.02 -8.45 3.29
C LEU A 162 -2.68 -7.69 3.17
N PHE A 163 -1.98 -7.52 4.30
CA PHE A 163 -0.64 -6.93 4.32
C PHE A 163 0.36 -7.75 3.49
N SER A 164 0.37 -9.08 3.63
CA SER A 164 1.25 -9.95 2.83
C SER A 164 0.95 -9.79 1.34
N ALA A 165 -0.33 -9.83 0.96
CA ALA A 165 -0.75 -9.66 -0.43
C ALA A 165 -0.28 -8.34 -1.04
N LEU A 166 -0.35 -7.24 -0.28
CA LEU A 166 0.14 -5.93 -0.68
C LEU A 166 1.67 -5.91 -0.82
N VAL A 167 2.40 -6.33 0.21
CA VAL A 167 3.87 -6.24 0.22
C VAL A 167 4.48 -7.10 -0.88
N ASP A 168 3.95 -8.30 -1.10
CA ASP A 168 4.39 -9.16 -2.20
C ASP A 168 4.14 -8.51 -3.56
N ALA A 169 2.98 -7.88 -3.75
CA ALA A 169 2.64 -7.19 -4.99
C ALA A 169 3.53 -5.97 -5.24
N ASP A 170 3.69 -5.08 -4.25
CA ASP A 170 4.57 -3.91 -4.33
C ASP A 170 6.00 -4.31 -4.70
N PHE A 171 6.54 -5.34 -4.04
CA PHE A 171 7.86 -5.87 -4.35
C PHE A 171 7.96 -6.43 -5.78
N ILE A 172 6.98 -7.23 -6.21
CA ILE A 172 6.96 -7.84 -7.55
C ILE A 172 6.85 -6.78 -8.65
N GLU A 173 5.96 -5.81 -8.51
CA GLU A 173 5.79 -4.77 -9.54
C GLU A 173 6.97 -3.81 -9.57
N THR A 174 7.55 -3.48 -8.40
CA THR A 174 8.81 -2.72 -8.34
C THR A 174 9.95 -3.49 -9.02
N GLU A 175 10.08 -4.80 -8.78
CA GLU A 175 11.07 -5.63 -9.47
C GLU A 175 10.84 -5.65 -10.99
N ARG A 176 9.59 -5.79 -11.44
CA ARG A 176 9.23 -5.77 -12.87
C ARG A 176 9.58 -4.46 -13.55
N PHE A 177 9.42 -3.32 -12.86
CA PHE A 177 9.84 -2.02 -13.39
C PHE A 177 11.36 -1.97 -13.60
N TYR A 178 12.17 -2.39 -12.63
CA TYR A 178 13.63 -2.34 -12.75
C TYR A 178 14.23 -3.47 -13.60
N SER A 179 13.56 -4.61 -13.72
CA SER A 179 14.06 -5.83 -14.38
C SER A 179 13.01 -6.47 -15.31
N PRO A 180 12.55 -5.75 -16.35
CA PRO A 180 11.44 -6.22 -17.20
C PRO A 180 11.76 -7.51 -17.99
N SER A 181 13.04 -7.84 -18.17
CA SER A 181 13.48 -9.06 -18.87
C SER A 181 13.46 -10.33 -18.00
N VAL A 182 13.24 -10.22 -16.69
CA VAL A 182 13.19 -11.38 -15.79
C VAL A 182 11.75 -11.89 -15.71
N THR A 183 11.43 -12.92 -16.50
CA THR A 183 10.12 -13.59 -16.41
C THR A 183 10.09 -14.51 -15.19
N ARG A 184 9.34 -14.15 -14.13
CA ARG A 184 8.99 -15.12 -13.09
C ARG A 184 8.09 -16.18 -13.73
N LYS A 185 8.57 -17.43 -13.78
CA LYS A 185 7.71 -18.57 -14.09
C LYS A 185 6.73 -18.73 -12.92
N SER A 186 5.44 -18.51 -13.16
CA SER A 186 4.40 -18.93 -12.22
C SER A 186 4.19 -20.43 -12.35
N ALA A 187 4.94 -21.22 -11.59
CA ALA A 187 4.52 -22.52 -11.11
C ALA A 187 4.59 -22.39 -9.58
N ALA A 188 3.52 -22.56 -8.82
CA ALA A 188 2.96 -23.87 -8.55
C ALA A 188 4.04 -24.95 -8.33
N ASP A 189 5.15 -24.59 -7.67
CA ASP A 189 6.03 -25.56 -7.01
C ASP A 189 5.54 -25.67 -5.56
N LEU A 190 4.47 -26.47 -5.40
CA LEU A 190 4.16 -27.21 -4.19
C LEU A 190 4.90 -28.55 -4.25
#